data_AF-A0A2S8FM14-F1
#
_entry.id   AF-A0A2S8FM14-F1
#
_cell.length_a   1.000
_cell.length_b   1.000
_cell.length_c   1.000
_cell.angle_alpha   90.00
_cell.angle_beta   90.00
_cell.angle_gamma   90.00
#
_symmetry.space_group_name_H-M   'P 1'
#
loop_
_entity.id
_entity.type
_entity.pdbx_description
1 polymer ?
#
loop_
_entity_poly.entity_id
_entity_poly.type
_entity_poly.pdbx_seq_one_letter_code
_entity_poly.pdbx_strand_id
1 'polypeptide(L)'
;MNRSAILTGFITLCLLTAMIGHAQETESEKAARIEAMSDADKLALRNKLERFDRLSSDERERLFNLNAQLEQRADGEELRDVMHRYYAWLKTINSGQRLELQSMPIEERVKKIKELMAGQERIRFFEVMKEFMKGVEAEEFDAIHQWIVDDWLVRNKDQVLANEEKLYRRKPWLREVTADRSMSDNRKVYVLWTHMFHVDGITDVMPSKEDFEQLKSRLAEDTQKKLDADPENQQNLLAALMRATIFSQFRQHVDDDELKQFYAQLPEKEKAKIAGYSPERFDYELRKLYRLENGKRFVGNRPPGPPSRDRDNRRGDGRDGRGNGRGPDGRGPDGRGPDRGGPDRGPGGMGGPGMRGERGPRPPAPGDQPPPPKPADEQETETPKSDS
;
A
#
# COMPACT_ATOMS: atom_id res chain seq x y z
N MET A 1 -1.93 -4.95 -41.25
CA MET A 1 -3.16 -4.83 -40.45
C MET A 1 -2.81 -4.15 -39.15
N ASN A 2 -3.33 -2.93 -38.98
CA ASN A 2 -3.04 -2.02 -37.88
C ASN A 2 -3.95 -2.31 -36.67
N ARG A 3 -3.35 -2.35 -35.47
CA ARG A 3 -3.97 -2.01 -34.18
C ARG A 3 -2.89 -1.30 -33.36
N SER A 4 -2.86 0.03 -33.41
CA SER A 4 -3.35 0.93 -32.35
C SER A 4 -2.29 1.09 -31.23
N ALA A 5 -1.43 2.11 -31.23
CA ALA A 5 -1.70 3.56 -31.19
C ALA A 5 -2.42 4.03 -29.91
N ILE A 6 -1.83 3.74 -28.75
CA ILE A 6 -2.05 4.50 -27.49
C ILE A 6 -0.71 4.48 -26.72
N LEU A 7 0.24 5.34 -27.10
CA LEU A 7 1.37 5.78 -26.25
C LEU A 7 2.16 6.90 -26.93
N THR A 8 1.44 7.86 -27.51
CA THR A 8 2.01 9.09 -28.06
C THR A 8 1.33 10.24 -27.33
N GLY A 9 1.87 10.66 -26.18
CA GLY A 9 1.24 11.74 -25.42
C GLY A 9 1.88 12.17 -24.09
N PHE A 10 3.05 11.66 -23.68
CA PHE A 10 3.65 12.05 -22.39
C PHE A 10 5.19 12.17 -22.39
N ILE A 11 5.81 12.41 -23.54
CA ILE A 11 7.27 12.66 -23.67
C ILE A 11 7.52 13.99 -24.41
N THR A 12 6.80 15.03 -24.00
CA THR A 12 6.96 16.39 -24.56
C THR A 12 6.78 17.43 -23.46
N LEU A 13 7.45 17.23 -22.32
CA LEU A 13 7.49 18.23 -21.24
C LEU A 13 8.77 18.12 -20.37
N CYS A 14 9.90 17.77 -20.97
CA CYS A 14 11.23 17.79 -20.34
C CYS A 14 12.33 18.41 -21.24
N LEU A 15 11.98 19.14 -22.30
CA LEU A 15 12.94 19.72 -23.24
C LEU A 15 12.95 21.25 -23.21
N LEU A 16 13.22 21.86 -22.05
CA LEU A 16 13.67 23.26 -22.03
C LEU A 16 14.47 23.72 -20.80
N THR A 17 14.95 22.82 -19.93
CA THR A 17 15.85 23.22 -18.82
C THR A 17 16.89 22.16 -18.47
N ALA A 18 17.36 21.38 -19.45
CA ALA A 18 18.57 20.57 -19.30
C ALA A 18 19.45 20.75 -20.55
N MET A 19 20.68 21.17 -20.30
CA MET A 19 21.84 21.30 -21.19
C MET A 19 22.21 22.71 -21.67
N ILE A 20 23.50 22.98 -21.46
CA ILE A 20 24.33 24.15 -21.76
C ILE A 20 24.41 25.12 -20.57
N GLY A 21 25.59 25.13 -19.95
CA GLY A 21 25.92 26.00 -18.84
C GLY A 21 25.57 27.46 -19.15
N HIS A 22 24.66 28.02 -18.35
CA HIS A 22 24.26 29.43 -18.43
C HIS A 22 25.30 30.34 -17.77
N ALA A 23 26.51 30.30 -18.30
CA ALA A 23 27.38 31.47 -18.24
C ALA A 23 27.06 32.33 -19.48
N GLN A 24 26.14 33.30 -19.28
CA GLN A 24 25.82 34.41 -20.18
C GLN A 24 25.25 34.09 -21.58
N GLU A 25 24.01 33.59 -21.66
CA GLU A 25 23.18 33.88 -22.85
C GLU A 25 22.92 35.39 -22.93
N THR A 26 23.28 36.01 -24.06
CA THR A 26 22.96 37.39 -24.39
C THR A 26 21.44 37.58 -24.54
N GLU A 27 20.95 38.82 -24.41
CA GLU A 27 19.51 39.09 -24.59
C GLU A 27 19.02 38.70 -25.99
N SER A 28 19.86 38.85 -27.01
CA SER A 28 19.59 38.43 -28.38
C SER A 28 19.39 36.92 -28.49
N GLU A 29 20.24 36.12 -27.84
CA GLU A 29 20.12 34.66 -27.83
C GLU A 29 18.87 34.18 -27.08
N LYS A 30 18.53 34.85 -25.97
CA LYS A 30 17.28 34.57 -25.24
C LYS A 30 16.05 34.86 -26.10
N ALA A 31 16.03 35.98 -26.82
CA ALA A 31 14.94 36.35 -27.71
C ALA A 31 14.81 35.35 -28.87
N ALA A 32 15.91 34.98 -29.51
CA ALA A 32 15.92 33.97 -30.57
C ALA A 32 15.43 32.61 -30.09
N ARG A 33 15.82 32.20 -28.86
CA ARG A 33 15.36 30.95 -28.25
C ARG A 33 13.86 30.96 -27.98
N ILE A 34 13.34 32.05 -27.40
CA ILE A 34 11.91 32.19 -27.16
C ILE A 34 11.15 32.16 -28.48
N GLU A 35 11.67 32.80 -29.53
CA GLU A 35 11.01 32.81 -30.83
C GLU A 35 10.96 31.41 -31.47
N ALA A 36 12.01 30.61 -31.29
CA ALA A 36 12.09 29.22 -31.74
C ALA A 36 11.22 28.23 -30.93
N MET A 37 10.62 28.63 -29.80
CA MET A 37 9.73 27.78 -29.03
C MET A 37 8.41 27.52 -29.77
N SER A 38 7.82 26.35 -29.52
CA SER A 38 6.45 26.06 -29.98
C SER A 38 5.42 27.00 -29.33
N ASP A 39 4.25 27.18 -29.93
CA ASP A 39 3.18 27.99 -29.36
C ASP A 39 2.75 27.48 -27.96
N ALA A 40 2.76 26.16 -27.77
CA ALA A 40 2.46 25.54 -26.48
C ALA A 40 3.50 25.90 -25.42
N ASP A 41 4.79 25.90 -25.79
CA ASP A 41 5.88 26.28 -24.89
C ASP A 41 5.88 27.78 -24.60
N LYS A 42 5.62 28.63 -25.61
CA LYS A 42 5.43 30.08 -25.44
C LYS A 42 4.29 30.38 -24.46
N LEU A 43 3.15 29.68 -24.58
CA LEU A 43 2.02 29.80 -23.66
C LEU A 43 2.40 29.33 -22.24
N ALA A 44 3.08 28.19 -22.12
CA ALA A 44 3.55 27.69 -20.82
C ALA A 44 4.54 28.66 -20.15
N LEU A 45 5.43 29.29 -20.93
CA LEU A 45 6.36 30.31 -20.44
C LEU A 45 5.63 31.56 -19.95
N ARG A 46 4.65 32.08 -20.70
CA ARG A 46 3.81 33.21 -20.28
C ARG A 46 3.09 32.92 -18.97
N ASN A 47 2.47 31.74 -18.84
CA ASN A 47 1.79 31.34 -17.61
C ASN A 47 2.76 31.25 -16.41
N LYS A 48 4.00 30.81 -16.64
CA LYS A 48 5.03 30.79 -15.59
C LYS A 48 5.43 32.21 -15.16
N LEU A 49 5.63 33.10 -16.13
CA LEU A 49 5.97 34.50 -15.88
C LEU A 49 4.86 35.20 -15.10
N GLU A 50 3.60 35.05 -15.51
CA GLU A 50 2.46 35.66 -14.81
C GLU A 50 2.37 35.20 -13.35
N ARG A 51 2.59 33.90 -13.08
CA ARG A 51 2.63 33.40 -11.69
C ARG A 51 3.80 33.98 -10.90
N PHE A 52 4.95 34.17 -11.54
CA PHE A 52 6.12 34.78 -10.91
C PHE A 52 5.86 36.25 -10.58
N ASP A 53 5.24 37.00 -11.49
CA ASP A 53 4.90 38.41 -11.29
C ASP A 53 3.85 38.65 -10.20
N ARG A 54 3.00 37.65 -9.93
CA ARG A 54 2.05 37.66 -8.81
C ARG A 54 2.69 37.42 -7.43
N LEU A 55 3.96 37.02 -7.37
CA LEU A 55 4.68 36.88 -6.09
C LEU A 55 5.01 38.27 -5.50
N SER A 56 5.16 38.35 -4.19
CA SER A 56 5.63 39.57 -3.53
C SER A 56 7.04 39.96 -4.01
N SER A 57 7.41 41.23 -3.86
CA SER A 57 8.78 41.70 -4.11
C SER A 57 9.81 40.82 -3.42
N ASP A 58 9.58 40.52 -2.14
CA ASP A 58 10.52 39.82 -1.29
C ASP A 58 10.71 38.36 -1.75
N GLU A 59 9.62 37.70 -2.16
CA GLU A 59 9.71 36.32 -2.66
C GLU A 59 10.35 36.27 -4.05
N ARG A 60 10.10 37.26 -4.92
CA ARG A 60 10.81 37.36 -6.21
C ARG A 60 12.30 37.58 -6.00
N GLU A 61 12.69 38.50 -5.12
CA GLU A 61 14.08 38.76 -4.78
C GLU A 61 14.76 37.52 -4.18
N ARG A 62 14.08 36.81 -3.28
CA ARG A 62 14.55 35.54 -2.75
C ARG A 62 14.80 34.50 -3.84
N LEU A 63 13.90 34.37 -4.81
CA LEU A 63 14.06 33.43 -5.93
C LEU A 63 15.21 33.83 -6.87
N PHE A 64 15.40 35.13 -7.13
CA PHE A 64 16.56 35.62 -7.88
C PHE A 64 17.87 35.30 -7.16
N ASN A 65 17.93 35.55 -5.85
CA ASN A 65 19.09 35.25 -5.02
C ASN A 65 19.38 33.74 -4.98
N LEU A 66 18.35 32.89 -4.89
CA LEU A 66 18.52 31.44 -4.95
C LEU A 66 19.09 31.00 -6.31
N ASN A 67 18.59 31.56 -7.42
CA ASN A 67 19.10 31.23 -8.74
C ASN A 67 20.57 31.65 -8.89
N ALA A 68 20.91 32.87 -8.47
CA ALA A 68 22.30 33.35 -8.49
C ALA A 68 23.23 32.47 -7.63
N GLN A 69 22.77 32.01 -6.46
CA GLN A 69 23.54 31.08 -5.63
C GLN A 69 23.75 29.72 -6.31
N LEU A 70 22.76 29.20 -7.05
CA LEU A 70 22.90 27.96 -7.80
C LEU A 70 23.86 28.11 -8.99
N GLU A 71 23.88 29.26 -9.66
CA GLU A 71 24.78 29.52 -10.80
C GLU A 71 26.26 29.64 -10.38
N GLN A 72 26.52 30.20 -9.20
CA GLN A 72 27.89 30.38 -8.69
C GLN A 72 28.52 29.09 -8.14
N ARG A 73 27.73 28.04 -7.93
CA ARG A 73 28.19 26.79 -7.33
C ARG A 73 28.68 25.80 -8.39
N ALA A 74 29.80 25.13 -8.09
CA ALA A 74 30.35 24.09 -8.94
C ALA A 74 29.39 22.89 -9.13
N ASP A 75 28.59 22.57 -8.11
CA ASP A 75 27.56 21.52 -8.11
C ASP A 75 26.15 22.05 -8.49
N GLY A 76 26.07 23.26 -9.06
CA GLY A 76 24.81 23.96 -9.31
C GLY A 76 23.83 23.23 -10.24
N GLU A 77 24.32 22.49 -11.22
CA GLU A 77 23.47 21.67 -12.11
C GLU A 77 22.87 20.45 -11.40
N GLU A 78 23.67 19.75 -10.60
CA GLU A 78 23.22 18.59 -9.83
C GLU A 78 22.15 19.00 -8.80
N LEU A 79 22.34 20.14 -8.13
CA LEU A 79 21.36 20.69 -7.19
C LEU A 79 20.03 21.04 -7.88
N ARG A 80 20.08 21.61 -9.08
CA ARG A 80 18.88 21.90 -9.88
C ARG A 80 18.13 20.61 -10.23
N ASP A 81 18.85 19.57 -10.63
CA ASP A 81 18.25 18.27 -10.91
C ASP A 81 17.60 17.64 -9.66
N VAL A 82 18.26 17.71 -8.50
CA VAL A 82 17.68 17.27 -7.22
C VAL A 82 16.42 18.05 -6.88
N MET A 83 16.40 19.37 -7.08
CA MET A 83 15.21 20.20 -6.87
C MET A 83 14.05 19.78 -7.80
N HIS A 84 14.34 19.46 -9.06
CA HIS A 84 13.33 18.99 -10.01
C HIS A 84 12.77 17.62 -9.62
N ARG A 85 13.64 16.66 -9.26
CA ARG A 85 13.22 15.35 -8.75
C ARG A 85 12.38 15.47 -7.49
N TYR A 86 12.78 16.32 -6.55
CA TYR A 86 12.02 16.61 -5.34
C TYR A 86 10.65 17.21 -5.66
N TYR A 87 10.57 18.20 -6.55
CA TYR A 87 9.30 18.80 -6.96
C TYR A 87 8.38 17.81 -7.70
N ALA A 88 8.93 16.98 -8.57
CA ALA A 88 8.19 15.91 -9.24
C ALA A 88 7.64 14.91 -8.22
N TRP A 89 8.46 14.49 -7.25
CA TRP A 89 8.03 13.62 -6.17
C TRP A 89 6.96 14.27 -5.28
N LEU A 90 7.08 15.55 -4.93
CA LEU A 90 6.07 16.28 -4.14
C LEU A 90 4.68 16.26 -4.79
N LYS A 91 4.59 16.17 -6.13
CA LYS A 91 3.30 16.05 -6.83
C LYS A 91 2.63 14.69 -6.64
N THR A 92 3.38 13.66 -6.23
CA THR A 92 2.87 12.30 -5.99
C THR A 92 2.24 12.13 -4.61
N ILE A 93 2.54 13.03 -3.67
CA ILE A 93 2.02 12.97 -2.30
C ILE A 93 0.82 13.91 -2.09
N ASN A 94 -0.01 13.63 -1.10
CA ASN A 94 -1.23 14.41 -0.87
C ASN A 94 -0.94 15.82 -0.31
N SER A 95 -1.93 16.72 -0.38
CA SER A 95 -1.77 18.11 0.08
C SER A 95 -1.46 18.24 1.57
N GLY A 96 -2.00 17.36 2.42
CA GLY A 96 -1.72 17.32 3.86
C GLY A 96 -0.26 16.99 4.16
N GLN A 97 0.28 15.96 3.48
CA GLN A 97 1.69 15.56 3.58
C GLN A 97 2.62 16.67 3.08
N ARG A 98 2.26 17.37 2.00
CA ARG A 98 3.05 18.53 1.52
C ARG A 98 3.12 19.65 2.54
N LEU A 99 1.98 19.98 3.18
CA LEU A 99 1.93 21.02 4.19
C LEU A 99 2.75 20.63 5.43
N GLU A 100 2.64 19.37 5.87
CA GLU A 100 3.44 18.82 6.96
C GLU A 100 4.94 18.93 6.68
N LEU A 101 5.39 18.55 5.47
CA LEU A 101 6.80 18.68 5.10
C LEU A 101 7.27 20.14 5.08
N GLN A 102 6.43 21.07 4.63
CA GLN A 102 6.78 22.50 4.56
C GLN A 102 7.00 23.12 5.94
N SER A 103 6.24 22.70 6.97
CA SER A 103 6.38 23.24 8.33
C SER A 103 7.50 22.59 9.14
N MET A 104 8.06 21.46 8.69
CA MET A 104 9.14 20.76 9.39
C MET A 104 10.52 21.44 9.21
N PRO A 105 11.39 21.39 10.23
CA PRO A 105 12.83 21.62 10.10
C PRO A 105 13.47 20.70 9.05
N ILE A 106 14.62 21.08 8.50
CA ILE A 106 15.25 20.39 7.35
C ILE A 106 15.55 18.92 7.68
N GLU A 107 16.13 18.65 8.84
CA GLU A 107 16.56 17.31 9.27
C GLU A 107 15.36 16.38 9.45
N GLU A 108 14.30 16.88 10.10
CA GLU A 108 13.05 16.15 10.29
C GLU A 108 12.33 15.92 8.97
N ARG A 109 12.34 16.91 8.08
CA ARG A 109 11.77 16.80 6.73
C ARG A 109 12.46 15.71 5.93
N VAL A 110 13.79 15.62 5.95
CA VAL A 110 14.53 14.56 5.26
C VAL A 110 14.17 13.18 5.81
N LYS A 111 14.06 13.04 7.14
CA LYS A 111 13.62 11.79 7.77
C LYS A 111 12.21 11.41 7.31
N LYS A 112 11.27 12.35 7.33
CA LYS A 112 9.88 12.12 6.90
C LYS A 112 9.79 11.77 5.41
N ILE A 113 10.60 12.42 4.56
CA ILE A 113 10.69 12.07 3.13
C ILE A 113 11.11 10.61 2.95
N LYS A 114 12.15 10.16 3.66
CA LYS A 114 12.59 8.76 3.60
C LYS A 114 11.48 7.79 4.04
N GLU A 115 10.75 8.12 5.09
CA GLU A 115 9.60 7.32 5.55
C GLU A 115 8.48 7.23 4.51
N LEU A 116 8.15 8.36 3.87
CA LEU A 116 7.13 8.42 2.81
C LEU A 116 7.56 7.64 1.56
N MET A 117 8.81 7.78 1.13
CA MET A 117 9.35 7.02 0.00
C MET A 117 9.33 5.52 0.27
N ALA A 118 9.79 5.08 1.46
CA ALA A 118 9.69 3.68 1.87
C ALA A 118 8.25 3.18 1.95
N GLY A 119 7.29 4.05 2.30
CA GLY A 119 5.86 3.76 2.23
C GLY A 119 5.38 3.53 0.79
N GLN A 120 5.72 4.43 -0.13
CA GLN A 120 5.37 4.33 -1.55
C GLN A 120 5.97 3.09 -2.22
N GLU A 121 7.24 2.78 -1.93
CA GLU A 121 7.90 1.57 -2.41
C GLU A 121 7.20 0.30 -1.92
N ARG A 122 6.79 0.26 -0.64
CA ARG A 122 6.02 -0.88 -0.10
C ARG A 122 4.66 -1.04 -0.79
N ILE A 123 3.95 0.06 -1.07
CA ILE A 123 2.67 0.01 -1.78
C ILE A 123 2.87 -0.49 -3.21
N ARG A 124 3.83 0.09 -3.93
CA ARG A 124 4.17 -0.33 -5.30
C ARG A 124 4.57 -1.80 -5.34
N PHE A 125 5.40 -2.22 -4.40
CA PHE A 125 5.79 -3.62 -4.25
C PHE A 125 4.58 -4.51 -4.01
N PHE A 126 3.66 -4.11 -3.13
CA PHE A 126 2.44 -4.87 -2.86
C PHE A 126 1.53 -4.97 -4.09
N GLU A 127 1.40 -3.91 -4.88
CA GLU A 127 0.63 -3.92 -6.13
C GLU A 127 1.26 -4.85 -7.17
N VAL A 128 2.58 -4.73 -7.38
CA VAL A 128 3.32 -5.65 -8.26
C VAL A 128 3.17 -7.09 -7.79
N MET A 129 3.29 -7.34 -6.48
CA MET A 129 3.10 -8.67 -5.91
C MET A 129 1.68 -9.18 -6.11
N LYS A 130 0.66 -8.34 -5.93
CA LYS A 130 -0.74 -8.73 -6.13
C LYS A 130 -0.99 -9.17 -7.58
N GLU A 131 -0.46 -8.42 -8.55
CA GLU A 131 -0.57 -8.78 -9.96
C GLU A 131 0.28 -10.00 -10.31
N PHE A 132 1.48 -10.13 -9.75
CA PHE A 132 2.34 -11.31 -9.93
C PHE A 132 1.64 -12.60 -9.46
N MET A 133 1.06 -12.54 -8.26
CA MET A 133 0.34 -13.64 -7.59
C MET A 133 -0.95 -14.04 -8.30
N LYS A 134 -1.45 -13.22 -9.23
CA LYS A 134 -2.63 -13.55 -10.02
C LYS A 134 -2.30 -14.68 -10.98
N GLY A 135 -2.94 -15.84 -10.78
CA GLY A 135 -2.69 -17.05 -11.56
C GLY A 135 -1.43 -17.81 -11.14
N VAL A 136 -0.99 -17.65 -9.88
CA VAL A 136 -0.14 -18.65 -9.23
C VAL A 136 -1.07 -19.68 -8.58
N GLU A 137 -0.92 -20.94 -8.95
CA GLU A 137 -1.83 -22.02 -8.52
C GLU A 137 -1.51 -22.50 -7.10
N ALA A 138 -2.48 -23.17 -6.45
CA ALA A 138 -2.32 -23.67 -5.08
C ALA A 138 -1.15 -24.65 -4.96
N GLU A 139 -0.98 -25.50 -5.97
CA GLU A 139 0.08 -26.51 -6.07
C GLU A 139 1.48 -25.88 -6.11
N GLU A 140 1.62 -24.69 -6.68
CA GLU A 140 2.90 -23.96 -6.65
C GLU A 140 3.25 -23.49 -5.24
N PHE A 141 2.27 -23.05 -4.45
CA PHE A 141 2.51 -22.73 -3.04
C PHE A 141 2.94 -23.96 -2.25
N ASP A 142 2.33 -25.12 -2.50
CA ASP A 142 2.71 -26.35 -1.82
C ASP A 142 4.12 -26.81 -2.23
N ALA A 143 4.47 -26.70 -3.51
CA ALA A 143 5.82 -27.00 -4.00
C ALA A 143 6.89 -26.08 -3.38
N ILE A 144 6.60 -24.77 -3.28
CA ILE A 144 7.48 -23.81 -2.62
C ILE A 144 7.60 -24.14 -1.13
N HIS A 145 6.49 -24.47 -0.46
CA HIS A 145 6.49 -24.80 0.95
C HIS A 145 7.30 -26.06 1.25
N GLN A 146 7.11 -27.11 0.46
CA GLN A 146 7.90 -28.35 0.57
C GLN A 146 9.38 -28.07 0.37
N TRP A 147 9.76 -27.30 -0.66
CA TRP A 147 11.16 -26.91 -0.84
C TRP A 147 11.72 -26.13 0.36
N ILE A 148 10.94 -25.22 0.95
CA ILE A 148 11.36 -24.49 2.16
C ILE A 148 11.64 -25.46 3.30
N VAL A 149 10.70 -26.35 3.60
CA VAL A 149 10.74 -27.20 4.79
C VAL A 149 11.72 -28.36 4.65
N ASP A 150 11.72 -29.03 3.49
CA ASP A 150 12.41 -30.30 3.28
C ASP A 150 13.83 -30.10 2.75
N ASP A 151 14.09 -29.05 1.97
CA ASP A 151 15.40 -28.82 1.35
C ASP A 151 16.14 -27.63 1.97
N TRP A 152 15.53 -26.45 1.95
CA TRP A 152 16.24 -25.21 2.24
C TRP A 152 16.51 -25.01 3.73
N LEU A 153 15.49 -25.19 4.59
CA LEU A 153 15.66 -25.05 6.04
C LEU A 153 16.53 -26.15 6.63
N VAL A 154 16.53 -27.35 6.04
CA VAL A 154 17.42 -28.45 6.48
C VAL A 154 18.88 -28.04 6.30
N ARG A 155 19.23 -27.45 5.15
CA ARG A 155 20.60 -26.95 4.87
C ARG A 155 20.98 -25.72 5.70
N ASN A 156 20.00 -24.89 6.06
CA ASN A 156 20.23 -23.60 6.74
C ASN A 156 19.84 -23.60 8.23
N LYS A 157 19.59 -24.78 8.80
CA LYS A 157 19.13 -24.98 10.19
C LYS A 157 19.99 -24.22 11.20
N ASP A 158 21.31 -24.36 11.10
CA ASP A 158 22.24 -23.77 12.07
C ASP A 158 22.22 -22.24 12.05
N GLN A 159 22.01 -21.64 10.88
CA GLN A 159 21.90 -20.18 10.75
C GLN A 159 20.63 -19.63 11.41
N VAL A 160 19.53 -20.37 11.31
CA VAL A 160 18.28 -20.02 12.00
C VAL A 160 18.46 -20.17 13.51
N LEU A 161 19.03 -21.29 13.97
CA LEU A 161 19.26 -21.55 15.40
C LEU A 161 20.25 -20.57 16.04
N ALA A 162 21.23 -20.06 15.28
CA ALA A 162 22.13 -19.01 15.77
C ALA A 162 21.40 -17.72 16.19
N ASN A 163 20.18 -17.49 15.70
CA ASN A 163 19.35 -16.34 16.06
C ASN A 163 18.30 -16.65 17.15
N GLU A 164 18.22 -17.89 17.64
CA GLU A 164 17.20 -18.36 18.57
C GLU A 164 17.10 -17.49 19.85
N GLU A 165 18.22 -17.28 20.55
CA GLU A 165 18.24 -16.48 21.78
C GLU A 165 17.95 -14.99 21.55
N LYS A 166 18.25 -14.47 20.35
CA LYS A 166 17.86 -13.10 19.98
C LYS A 166 16.36 -13.02 19.74
N LEU A 167 15.78 -14.04 19.08
CA LEU A 167 14.35 -14.14 18.88
C LEU A 167 13.60 -14.23 20.20
N TYR A 168 14.01 -15.08 21.14
CA TYR A 168 13.35 -15.19 22.43
C TYR A 168 13.38 -13.89 23.23
N ARG A 169 14.48 -13.12 23.15
CA ARG A 169 14.51 -11.79 23.79
C ARG A 169 13.51 -10.81 23.19
N ARG A 170 13.26 -10.89 21.88
CA ARG A 170 12.29 -10.02 21.18
C ARG A 170 10.86 -10.55 21.28
N LYS A 171 10.69 -11.87 21.37
CA LYS A 171 9.43 -12.59 21.37
C LYS A 171 9.49 -13.72 22.41
N PRO A 172 9.35 -13.41 23.71
CA PRO A 172 9.52 -14.40 24.79
C PRO A 172 8.59 -15.61 24.68
N TRP A 173 7.37 -15.41 24.18
CA TRP A 173 6.37 -16.47 23.98
C TRP A 173 6.85 -17.58 23.03
N LEU A 174 7.78 -17.30 22.11
CA LEU A 174 8.33 -18.33 21.23
C LEU A 174 9.03 -19.42 22.02
N ARG A 175 9.66 -19.09 23.16
CA ARG A 175 10.36 -20.06 24.00
C ARG A 175 9.41 -21.10 24.57
N GLU A 176 8.19 -20.70 24.91
CA GLU A 176 7.15 -21.62 25.40
C GLU A 176 6.65 -22.52 24.26
N VAL A 177 6.39 -21.93 23.09
CA VAL A 177 5.91 -22.65 21.90
C VAL A 177 6.93 -23.68 21.41
N THR A 178 8.21 -23.34 21.36
CA THR A 178 9.28 -24.22 20.89
C THR A 178 9.81 -25.18 21.95
N ALA A 179 9.38 -25.06 23.21
CA ALA A 179 9.73 -25.97 24.30
C ALA A 179 8.85 -27.24 24.33
N ASP A 180 7.79 -27.29 23.53
CA ASP A 180 6.96 -28.49 23.39
C ASP A 180 7.79 -29.66 22.87
N ARG A 181 7.94 -30.70 23.70
CA ARG A 181 8.73 -31.89 23.38
C ARG A 181 8.13 -32.74 22.25
N SER A 182 6.87 -32.52 21.91
CA SER A 182 6.23 -33.16 20.75
C SER A 182 6.57 -32.48 19.42
N MET A 183 7.17 -31.27 19.46
CA MET A 183 7.58 -30.54 18.26
C MET A 183 8.85 -31.14 17.67
N SER A 184 8.81 -31.50 16.39
CA SER A 184 10.01 -31.93 15.68
C SER A 184 11.01 -30.79 15.51
N ASP A 185 12.30 -31.12 15.42
CA ASP A 185 13.38 -30.16 15.19
C ASP A 185 13.12 -29.28 13.96
N ASN A 186 12.69 -29.86 12.84
CA ASN A 186 12.41 -29.11 11.61
C ASN A 186 11.22 -28.16 11.79
N ARG A 187 10.19 -28.60 12.52
CA ARG A 187 9.04 -27.76 12.87
C ARG A 187 9.47 -26.57 13.74
N LYS A 188 10.35 -26.80 14.73
CA LYS A 188 10.92 -25.73 15.56
C LYS A 188 11.69 -24.71 14.72
N VAL A 189 12.58 -25.18 13.84
CA VAL A 189 13.38 -24.32 12.95
C VAL A 189 12.47 -23.50 12.04
N TYR A 190 11.44 -24.12 11.47
CA TYR A 190 10.44 -23.41 10.66
C TYR A 190 9.72 -22.32 11.45
N VAL A 191 9.24 -22.62 12.67
CA VAL A 191 8.58 -21.63 13.53
C VAL A 191 9.52 -20.47 13.87
N LEU A 192 10.78 -20.75 14.21
CA LEU A 192 11.76 -19.69 14.47
C LEU A 192 11.99 -18.83 13.24
N TRP A 193 12.24 -19.44 12.08
CA TRP A 193 12.50 -18.75 10.82
C TRP A 193 11.35 -17.84 10.40
N THR A 194 10.10 -18.34 10.42
CA THR A 194 8.92 -17.53 10.07
C THR A 194 8.72 -16.32 10.99
N HIS A 195 9.30 -16.33 12.18
CA HIS A 195 9.25 -15.22 13.13
C HIS A 195 10.49 -14.32 13.14
N MET A 196 11.50 -14.60 12.32
CA MET A 196 12.67 -13.74 12.10
C MET A 196 12.35 -12.50 11.28
N PHE A 197 11.39 -12.60 10.36
CA PHE A 197 11.07 -11.52 9.45
C PHE A 197 10.75 -10.21 10.18
N HIS A 198 11.42 -9.14 9.75
CA HIS A 198 11.20 -7.78 10.24
C HIS A 198 11.47 -7.60 11.74
N VAL A 199 12.36 -8.40 12.32
CA VAL A 199 12.79 -8.23 13.72
C VAL A 199 14.08 -7.42 13.78
N ASP A 200 14.02 -6.20 14.32
CA ASP A 200 15.16 -5.31 14.42
C ASP A 200 16.33 -5.93 15.21
N GLY A 201 17.50 -5.97 14.56
CA GLY A 201 18.75 -6.52 15.11
C GLY A 201 18.92 -8.04 14.91
N ILE A 202 18.03 -8.66 14.15
CA ILE A 202 18.16 -10.05 13.70
C ILE A 202 18.36 -10.02 12.19
N THR A 203 19.43 -10.67 11.71
CA THR A 203 19.67 -10.80 10.28
C THR A 203 18.66 -11.79 9.71
N ASP A 204 17.89 -11.38 8.72
CA ASP A 204 16.99 -12.26 7.99
C ASP A 204 17.82 -13.38 7.33
N VAL A 205 17.52 -14.64 7.67
CA VAL A 205 18.07 -15.81 6.97
C VAL A 205 17.19 -16.02 5.76
N MET A 206 17.73 -15.69 4.58
CA MET A 206 17.05 -15.76 3.29
C MET A 206 17.85 -16.63 2.32
N PRO A 207 17.20 -17.27 1.33
CA PRO A 207 17.90 -18.02 0.31
C PRO A 207 18.93 -17.19 -0.45
N SER A 208 20.04 -17.82 -0.85
CA SER A 208 21.04 -17.19 -1.70
C SER A 208 20.53 -17.03 -3.14
N LYS A 209 21.31 -16.36 -4.00
CA LYS A 209 21.00 -16.28 -5.44
C LYS A 209 20.94 -17.67 -6.08
N GLU A 210 21.83 -18.58 -5.69
CA GLU A 210 21.85 -19.96 -6.18
C GLU A 210 20.60 -20.74 -5.71
N ASP A 211 20.20 -20.58 -4.45
CA ASP A 211 18.97 -21.19 -3.94
C ASP A 211 17.73 -20.69 -4.70
N PHE A 212 17.70 -19.40 -5.06
CA PHE A 212 16.61 -18.81 -5.82
C PHE A 212 16.52 -19.37 -7.24
N GLU A 213 17.64 -19.59 -7.94
CA GLU A 213 17.62 -20.24 -9.25
C GLU A 213 17.16 -21.70 -9.15
N GLN A 214 17.55 -22.40 -8.08
CA GLN A 214 17.04 -23.75 -7.81
C GLN A 214 15.53 -23.74 -7.60
N LEU A 215 15.00 -22.84 -6.77
CA LEU A 215 13.56 -22.73 -6.52
C LEU A 215 12.80 -22.38 -7.81
N LYS A 216 13.29 -21.40 -8.57
CA LYS A 216 12.68 -20.97 -9.82
C LYS A 216 12.53 -22.13 -10.82
N SER A 217 13.53 -23.00 -10.93
CA SER A 217 13.47 -24.17 -11.81
C SER A 217 12.34 -25.17 -11.48
N ARG A 218 11.77 -25.09 -10.26
CA ARG A 218 10.67 -25.95 -9.78
C ARG A 218 9.28 -25.31 -9.92
N LEU A 219 9.21 -24.03 -10.30
CA LEU A 219 7.94 -23.30 -10.47
C LEU A 219 7.32 -23.60 -11.83
N ALA A 220 6.03 -23.29 -12.00
CA ALA A 220 5.37 -23.41 -13.30
C ALA A 220 6.01 -22.46 -14.33
N GLU A 221 5.95 -22.84 -15.62
CA GLU A 221 6.57 -22.07 -16.71
C GLU A 221 6.06 -20.62 -16.76
N ASP A 222 4.77 -20.40 -16.48
CA ASP A 222 4.19 -19.06 -16.45
C ASP A 222 4.73 -18.20 -15.31
N THR A 223 4.95 -18.79 -14.13
CA THR A 223 5.59 -18.11 -12.98
C THR A 223 7.06 -17.81 -13.27
N GLN A 224 7.78 -18.73 -13.93
CA GLN A 224 9.15 -18.49 -14.39
C GLN A 224 9.22 -17.31 -15.36
N LYS A 225 8.35 -17.27 -16.37
CA LYS A 225 8.26 -16.15 -17.33
C LYS A 225 7.99 -14.81 -16.64
N LYS A 226 7.10 -14.78 -15.65
CA LYS A 226 6.83 -13.57 -14.86
C LYS A 226 8.05 -13.10 -14.08
N LEU A 227 8.84 -14.03 -13.51
CA LEU A 227 10.09 -13.73 -12.81
C LEU A 227 11.17 -13.22 -13.78
N ASP A 228 11.24 -13.77 -14.99
CA ASP A 228 12.19 -13.37 -16.03
C ASP A 228 11.88 -12.01 -16.67
N ALA A 229 10.62 -11.56 -16.60
CA ALA A 229 10.21 -10.27 -17.13
C ALA A 229 10.78 -9.07 -16.34
N ASP A 230 11.19 -9.27 -15.08
CA ASP A 230 11.75 -8.23 -14.22
C ASP A 230 12.99 -8.76 -13.45
N PRO A 231 14.15 -8.87 -14.12
CA PRO A 231 15.36 -9.43 -13.52
C PRO A 231 15.91 -8.59 -12.37
N GLU A 232 15.61 -7.28 -12.33
CA GLU A 232 16.02 -6.39 -11.24
C GLU A 232 15.26 -6.69 -9.95
N ASN A 233 13.97 -7.07 -10.05
CA ASN A 233 13.13 -7.39 -8.90
C ASN A 233 12.93 -8.89 -8.64
N GLN A 234 13.49 -9.77 -9.48
CA GLN A 234 13.31 -11.23 -9.41
C GLN A 234 13.47 -11.80 -7.99
N GLN A 235 14.53 -11.41 -7.28
CA GLN A 235 14.78 -11.88 -5.91
C GLN A 235 13.74 -11.37 -4.91
N ASN A 236 13.31 -10.11 -5.03
CA ASN A 236 12.29 -9.54 -4.15
C ASN A 236 10.92 -10.19 -4.39
N LEU A 237 10.57 -10.45 -5.65
CA LEU A 237 9.34 -11.15 -6.03
C LEU A 237 9.32 -12.57 -5.47
N LEU A 238 10.43 -13.30 -5.62
CA LEU A 238 10.53 -14.67 -5.14
C LEU A 238 10.54 -14.74 -3.60
N ALA A 239 11.25 -13.82 -2.94
CA ALA A 239 11.21 -13.68 -1.48
C ALA A 239 9.78 -13.39 -0.97
N ALA A 240 9.01 -12.56 -1.67
CA ALA A 240 7.62 -12.30 -1.31
C ALA A 240 6.69 -13.45 -1.68
N LEU A 241 6.96 -14.22 -2.74
CA LEU A 241 6.24 -15.45 -3.05
C LEU A 241 6.45 -16.50 -1.94
N MET A 242 7.67 -16.65 -1.43
CA MET A 242 7.95 -17.48 -0.26
C MET A 242 7.19 -17.02 0.99
N ARG A 243 7.18 -15.70 1.26
CA ARG A 243 6.39 -15.16 2.38
C ARG A 243 4.90 -15.40 2.19
N ALA A 244 4.39 -15.19 0.98
CA ALA A 244 3.00 -15.46 0.64
C ALA A 244 2.65 -16.94 0.82
N THR A 245 3.57 -17.84 0.49
CA THR A 245 3.47 -19.28 0.74
C THR A 245 3.33 -19.56 2.24
N ILE A 246 4.18 -18.97 3.08
CA ILE A 246 4.05 -19.13 4.55
C ILE A 246 2.68 -18.64 5.03
N PHE A 247 2.23 -17.47 4.55
CA PHE A 247 0.91 -16.95 4.92
C PHE A 247 -0.25 -17.77 4.35
N SER A 248 -0.10 -18.38 3.17
CA SER A 248 -1.12 -19.28 2.60
C SER A 248 -1.24 -20.56 3.42
N GLN A 249 -0.12 -21.08 3.93
CA GLN A 249 -0.07 -22.22 4.86
C GLN A 249 -0.72 -21.86 6.21
N PHE A 250 -0.51 -20.65 6.74
CA PHE A 250 -1.28 -20.18 7.91
C PHE A 250 -2.75 -19.89 7.61
N ARG A 251 -3.11 -19.71 6.34
CA ARG A 251 -4.48 -19.58 5.86
C ARG A 251 -5.07 -20.91 5.38
N GLN A 252 -4.34 -22.03 5.53
CA GLN A 252 -4.65 -23.28 4.84
C GLN A 252 -6.12 -23.66 4.97
N HIS A 253 -6.62 -24.17 3.85
CA HIS A 253 -7.92 -24.80 3.69
C HIS A 253 -8.17 -25.76 4.83
N VAL A 254 -9.02 -25.33 5.76
CA VAL A 254 -9.64 -26.26 6.69
C VAL A 254 -10.51 -27.15 5.82
N ASP A 255 -10.17 -28.43 5.76
CA ASP A 255 -10.97 -29.42 5.05
C ASP A 255 -12.41 -29.34 5.56
N ASP A 256 -13.38 -29.52 4.69
CA ASP A 256 -14.79 -29.44 5.06
C ASP A 256 -15.12 -30.49 6.13
N ASP A 257 -14.44 -31.64 6.11
CA ASP A 257 -14.58 -32.65 7.15
C ASP A 257 -13.99 -32.22 8.50
N GLU A 258 -12.89 -31.47 8.48
CA GLU A 258 -12.30 -30.89 9.68
C GLU A 258 -13.15 -29.74 10.23
N LEU A 259 -13.76 -28.92 9.36
CA LEU A 259 -14.75 -27.90 9.76
C LEU A 259 -16.00 -28.52 10.36
N LYS A 260 -16.48 -29.66 9.82
CA LYS A 260 -17.61 -30.40 10.40
C LYS A 260 -17.28 -30.92 11.79
N GLN A 261 -16.09 -31.52 11.98
CA GLN A 261 -15.64 -31.97 13.30
C GLN A 261 -15.50 -30.80 14.29
N PHE A 262 -14.92 -29.69 13.85
CA PHE A 262 -14.81 -28.48 14.66
C PHE A 262 -16.18 -27.92 15.03
N TYR A 263 -17.10 -27.82 14.06
CA TYR A 263 -18.47 -27.37 14.30
C TYR A 263 -19.18 -28.24 15.33
N ALA A 264 -19.02 -29.57 15.28
CA ALA A 264 -19.60 -30.49 16.24
C ALA A 264 -19.12 -30.25 17.68
N GLN A 265 -17.87 -29.79 17.84
CA GLN A 265 -17.24 -29.50 19.12
C GLN A 265 -17.54 -28.09 19.66
N LEU A 266 -18.13 -27.19 18.86
CA LEU A 266 -18.44 -25.83 19.30
C LEU A 266 -19.51 -25.82 20.40
N PRO A 267 -19.45 -24.86 21.35
CA PRO A 267 -20.53 -24.66 22.32
C PRO A 267 -21.85 -24.36 21.63
N GLU A 268 -22.95 -24.85 22.19
CA GLU A 268 -24.28 -24.77 21.57
C GLU A 268 -24.76 -23.34 21.30
N LYS A 269 -24.35 -22.40 22.16
CA LYS A 269 -24.58 -20.97 21.96
C LYS A 269 -23.90 -20.45 20.69
N GLU A 270 -22.69 -20.92 20.39
CA GLU A 270 -21.99 -20.53 19.18
C GLU A 270 -22.59 -21.22 17.98
N LYS A 271 -22.84 -22.54 18.03
CA LYS A 271 -23.51 -23.28 16.94
C LYS A 271 -24.81 -22.62 16.50
N ALA A 272 -25.67 -22.25 17.46
CA ALA A 272 -26.94 -21.57 17.18
C ALA A 272 -26.74 -20.19 16.54
N LYS A 273 -25.69 -19.45 16.94
CA LYS A 273 -25.37 -18.14 16.37
C LYS A 273 -24.93 -18.24 14.91
N ILE A 274 -24.05 -19.21 14.58
CA ILE A 274 -23.57 -19.39 13.20
C ILE A 274 -24.65 -19.99 12.31
N ALA A 275 -25.46 -20.91 12.83
CA ALA A 275 -26.57 -21.55 12.09
C ALA A 275 -27.65 -20.55 11.60
N GLY A 276 -27.73 -19.35 12.20
CA GLY A 276 -28.63 -18.28 11.75
C GLY A 276 -28.11 -17.44 10.58
N TYR A 277 -26.90 -17.69 10.07
CA TYR A 277 -26.34 -16.98 8.92
C TYR A 277 -26.73 -17.62 7.58
N SER A 278 -26.59 -16.86 6.48
CA SER A 278 -26.68 -17.44 5.13
C SER A 278 -25.57 -18.47 4.90
N PRO A 279 -25.72 -19.42 3.94
CA PRO A 279 -24.71 -20.45 3.68
C PRO A 279 -23.28 -19.91 3.48
N GLU A 280 -23.14 -18.82 2.72
CA GLU A 280 -21.85 -18.20 2.42
C GLU A 280 -21.23 -17.57 3.68
N ARG A 281 -22.07 -16.96 4.52
CA ARG A 281 -21.63 -16.32 5.76
C ARG A 281 -21.40 -17.34 6.87
N PHE A 282 -22.10 -18.47 6.85
CA PHE A 282 -21.89 -19.61 7.74
C PHE A 282 -20.48 -20.16 7.55
N ASP A 283 -20.11 -20.53 6.32
CA ASP A 283 -18.78 -21.08 6.02
C ASP A 283 -17.67 -20.09 6.40
N TYR A 284 -17.84 -18.82 6.02
CA TYR A 284 -16.89 -17.77 6.37
C TYR A 284 -16.67 -17.62 7.89
N GLU A 285 -17.76 -17.52 8.67
CA GLU A 285 -17.66 -17.36 10.13
C GLU A 285 -17.15 -18.64 10.81
N LEU A 286 -17.50 -19.83 10.30
CA LEU A 286 -17.01 -21.10 10.82
C LEU A 286 -15.49 -21.22 10.61
N ARG A 287 -15.00 -20.96 9.39
CA ARG A 287 -13.55 -20.94 9.10
C ARG A 287 -12.82 -19.87 9.89
N LYS A 288 -13.47 -18.72 10.14
CA LYS A 288 -12.90 -17.66 10.97
C LYS A 288 -12.79 -18.07 12.44
N LEU A 289 -13.81 -18.72 13.01
CA LEU A 289 -13.77 -19.25 14.37
C LEU A 289 -12.74 -20.37 14.50
N TYR A 290 -12.70 -21.29 13.53
CA TYR A 290 -11.69 -22.33 13.46
C TYR A 290 -10.29 -21.71 13.47
N ARG A 291 -10.02 -20.71 12.61
CA ARG A 291 -8.74 -20.00 12.58
C ARG A 291 -8.45 -19.22 13.85
N LEU A 292 -9.47 -18.70 14.54
CA LEU A 292 -9.27 -17.97 15.79
C LEU A 292 -8.93 -18.91 16.94
N GLU A 293 -9.56 -20.09 16.99
CA GLU A 293 -9.32 -21.09 18.04
C GLU A 293 -8.03 -21.86 17.80
N ASN A 294 -7.77 -22.28 16.56
CA ASN A 294 -6.54 -22.97 16.19
C ASN A 294 -5.37 -22.01 15.96
N GLY A 295 -5.61 -20.78 15.52
CA GLY A 295 -4.57 -19.75 15.39
C GLY A 295 -4.02 -19.27 16.73
N LYS A 296 -4.80 -19.34 17.83
CA LYS A 296 -4.26 -19.15 19.19
C LYS A 296 -3.13 -20.14 19.52
N ARG A 297 -3.15 -21.35 18.93
CA ARG A 297 -2.07 -22.34 19.08
C ARG A 297 -0.80 -21.94 18.32
N PHE A 298 -0.91 -21.13 17.27
CA PHE A 298 0.22 -20.73 16.41
C PHE A 298 0.80 -19.34 16.72
N VAL A 299 0.01 -18.41 17.25
CA VAL A 299 0.42 -16.99 17.44
C VAL A 299 0.31 -16.52 18.91
N GLY A 300 0.08 -17.46 19.84
CA GLY A 300 -0.28 -17.15 21.22
C GLY A 300 -1.66 -16.46 21.30
N ASN A 301 -2.07 -16.08 22.52
CA ASN A 301 -3.39 -15.50 22.84
C ASN A 301 -3.70 -14.12 22.20
N ARG A 302 -3.10 -13.75 21.06
CA ARG A 302 -3.41 -12.52 20.35
C ARG A 302 -4.44 -12.80 19.24
N PRO A 303 -5.59 -12.10 19.23
CA PRO A 303 -6.51 -12.15 18.10
C PRO A 303 -5.77 -11.74 16.81
N PRO A 304 -6.15 -12.26 15.63
CA PRO A 304 -5.67 -11.72 14.36
C PRO A 304 -6.04 -10.24 14.29
N GLY A 305 -5.06 -9.37 14.52
CA GLY A 305 -5.26 -7.94 14.45
C GLY A 305 -5.63 -7.55 13.02
N PRO A 306 -6.50 -6.55 12.81
CA PRO A 306 -6.71 -5.98 11.49
C PRO A 306 -5.36 -5.52 10.91
N PRO A 307 -5.20 -5.46 9.57
CA PRO A 307 -4.01 -4.86 8.97
C PRO A 307 -3.80 -3.50 9.61
N SER A 308 -2.55 -3.18 9.93
CA SER A 308 -2.14 -1.94 10.58
C SER A 308 -2.62 -0.75 9.74
N ARG A 309 -3.86 -0.31 10.00
CA ARG A 309 -4.32 1.01 9.61
C ARG A 309 -3.51 1.94 10.48
N ASP A 310 -2.64 2.70 9.83
CA ASP A 310 -1.97 3.85 10.40
C ASP A 310 -2.92 4.53 11.35
N ARG A 311 -2.64 4.34 12.65
CA ARG A 311 -3.44 4.93 13.71
C ARG A 311 -3.04 6.38 13.69
N ASP A 312 -3.87 7.15 13.00
CA ASP A 312 -3.91 8.61 13.04
C ASP A 312 -3.52 9.10 14.43
N ASN A 313 -2.41 9.84 14.51
CA ASN A 313 -2.04 10.67 15.66
C ASN A 313 -2.99 11.87 15.76
N ARG A 314 -4.30 11.60 15.91
CA ARG A 314 -5.32 12.55 16.34
C ARG A 314 -5.86 12.12 17.70
N ARG A 315 -5.15 12.58 18.73
CA ARG A 315 -5.63 13.03 20.06
C ARG A 315 -4.36 13.56 20.77
N GLY A 316 -4.14 14.86 20.96
CA GLY A 316 -5.14 15.92 21.02
C GLY A 316 -6.04 15.75 22.22
N ASP A 317 -5.46 15.57 23.41
CA ASP A 317 -6.12 15.81 24.69
C ASP A 317 -5.12 16.58 25.58
N GLY A 318 -5.37 17.89 25.68
CA GLY A 318 -4.84 18.72 26.77
C GLY A 318 -5.64 18.49 28.06
N ARG A 319 -5.22 19.19 29.13
CA ARG A 319 -5.60 19.04 30.56
C ARG A 319 -4.98 17.81 31.23
N ASP A 320 -4.16 17.91 32.27
CA ASP A 320 -4.15 18.84 33.40
C ASP A 320 -2.72 19.05 33.95
N GLY A 321 -2.37 20.29 34.31
CA GLY A 321 -1.07 20.61 34.91
C GLY A 321 -1.03 22.00 35.51
N ARG A 322 -1.76 22.18 36.62
CA ARG A 322 -1.76 23.37 37.48
C ARG A 322 -0.34 23.72 37.91
N GLY A 323 0.09 24.94 37.62
CA GLY A 323 1.30 25.56 38.17
C GLY A 323 1.04 27.04 38.42
N ASN A 324 0.80 27.37 39.69
CA ASN A 324 0.58 28.72 40.19
C ASN A 324 1.81 29.62 39.96
N GLY A 325 1.59 30.83 39.46
CA GLY A 325 2.59 31.89 39.44
C GLY A 325 1.96 33.26 39.21
N ARG A 326 1.65 33.96 40.31
CA ARG A 326 1.29 35.39 40.38
C ARG A 326 2.44 36.22 39.77
N GLY A 327 2.21 37.05 38.76
CA GLY A 327 1.84 38.48 38.84
C GLY A 327 2.97 39.34 38.22
N PRO A 328 2.89 40.68 38.17
CA PRO A 328 1.72 41.54 38.01
C PRO A 328 1.94 42.68 36.96
N ASP A 329 0.86 43.44 36.71
CA ASP A 329 0.80 44.85 36.28
C ASP A 329 1.17 45.27 34.84
N GLY A 330 0.19 45.94 34.19
CA GLY A 330 0.39 46.64 32.92
C GLY A 330 -0.91 47.11 32.24
N ARG A 331 -1.75 47.86 32.95
CA ARG A 331 -2.86 48.64 32.34
C ARG A 331 -2.29 49.82 31.57
N GLY A 332 -2.84 50.08 30.39
CA GLY A 332 -2.70 51.35 29.67
C GLY A 332 -3.61 51.38 28.43
N PRO A 333 -4.64 52.25 28.39
CA PRO A 333 -5.66 52.30 27.34
C PRO A 333 -5.39 53.41 26.28
N ASP A 334 -6.20 53.42 25.22
CA ASP A 334 -6.63 54.56 24.40
C ASP A 334 -6.34 54.51 22.88
N GLY A 335 -7.38 54.86 22.10
CA GLY A 335 -7.36 55.20 20.67
C GLY A 335 -8.35 54.38 19.82
N ARG A 336 -9.68 54.63 19.83
CA ARG A 336 -10.41 55.59 18.93
C ARG A 336 -9.68 55.76 17.57
N GLY A 337 -10.05 55.03 16.51
CA GLY A 337 -11.19 55.25 15.58
C GLY A 337 -10.70 55.99 14.30
N PRO A 338 -11.48 56.21 13.23
CA PRO A 338 -12.68 55.51 12.73
C PRO A 338 -12.67 55.29 11.18
N ASP A 339 -13.77 54.73 10.67
CA ASP A 339 -14.40 54.97 9.35
C ASP A 339 -13.66 54.73 8.03
N ARG A 340 -14.26 53.81 7.24
CA ARG A 340 -14.68 53.92 5.81
C ARG A 340 -14.93 52.49 5.32
N GLY A 341 -16.04 52.12 4.71
CA GLY A 341 -17.09 52.90 4.07
C GLY A 341 -17.56 52.08 2.88
N GLY A 342 -18.69 51.39 3.06
CA GLY A 342 -19.74 51.16 2.06
C GLY A 342 -19.45 50.45 0.72
N PRO A 343 -20.53 50.07 0.00
CA PRO A 343 -20.53 48.97 -0.96
C PRO A 343 -20.84 49.42 -2.42
N ASP A 344 -20.38 48.67 -3.41
CA ASP A 344 -20.90 48.70 -4.79
C ASP A 344 -20.60 47.32 -5.44
N ARG A 345 -21.57 46.46 -5.77
CA ARG A 345 -22.55 46.46 -6.87
C ARG A 345 -21.96 46.40 -8.30
N GLY A 346 -21.95 45.17 -8.83
CA GLY A 346 -22.33 44.81 -10.20
C GLY A 346 -21.21 44.73 -11.25
N PRO A 347 -21.48 44.19 -12.47
CA PRO A 347 -22.73 43.64 -13.00
C PRO A 347 -22.59 42.26 -13.72
N GLY A 348 -23.74 41.58 -13.94
CA GLY A 348 -24.07 40.69 -15.08
C GLY A 348 -23.17 39.46 -15.38
N GLY A 349 -23.65 38.30 -15.81
CA GLY A 349 -24.93 37.91 -16.37
C GLY A 349 -24.68 36.78 -17.39
N MET A 350 -25.57 35.79 -17.40
CA MET A 350 -25.82 34.79 -18.48
C MET A 350 -24.67 33.81 -18.82
N GLY A 351 -24.88 32.53 -19.11
CA GLY A 351 -26.08 31.73 -19.29
C GLY A 351 -25.74 30.49 -20.15
N GLY A 352 -26.11 29.30 -19.65
CA GLY A 352 -26.37 28.08 -20.44
C GLY A 352 -25.20 27.12 -20.74
N PRO A 353 -25.46 25.92 -21.29
CA PRO A 353 -26.66 25.08 -21.16
C PRO A 353 -26.33 23.67 -20.63
N GLY A 354 -27.37 22.95 -20.20
CA GLY A 354 -27.26 21.66 -19.54
C GLY A 354 -26.80 20.48 -20.41
N MET A 355 -26.31 19.46 -19.72
CA MET A 355 -26.31 18.07 -20.16
C MET A 355 -26.81 17.22 -18.99
N ARG A 356 -28.14 17.10 -18.94
CA ARG A 356 -28.86 16.14 -18.10
C ARG A 356 -28.84 14.82 -18.87
N GLY A 357 -27.77 14.05 -18.68
CA GLY A 357 -27.65 12.70 -19.21
C GLY A 357 -28.67 11.76 -18.56
N GLU A 358 -29.40 11.06 -19.39
CA GLU A 358 -30.49 10.13 -19.09
C GLU A 358 -30.03 9.03 -18.12
N ARG A 359 -30.70 8.96 -16.96
CA ARG A 359 -30.68 7.74 -16.14
C ARG A 359 -31.63 6.75 -16.80
N GLY A 360 -31.08 5.66 -17.34
CA GLY A 360 -31.83 4.52 -17.82
C GLY A 360 -32.74 3.89 -16.73
N PRO A 361 -33.71 3.06 -17.14
CA PRO A 361 -34.72 2.52 -16.25
C PRO A 361 -34.10 1.67 -15.14
N ARG A 362 -34.59 1.91 -13.93
CA ARG A 362 -34.23 1.21 -12.70
C ARG A 362 -34.62 -0.27 -12.84
N PRO A 363 -33.74 -1.24 -12.50
CA PRO A 363 -34.13 -2.65 -12.49
C PRO A 363 -35.27 -2.87 -11.47
N PRO A 364 -36.23 -3.77 -11.76
CA PRO A 364 -37.34 -4.06 -10.86
C PRO A 364 -36.84 -4.67 -9.54
N ALA A 365 -37.51 -4.33 -8.45
CA ALA A 365 -37.25 -4.87 -7.12
C ALA A 365 -37.61 -6.38 -7.08
N PRO A 366 -36.84 -7.20 -6.34
CA PRO A 366 -37.16 -8.62 -6.17
C PRO A 366 -38.38 -8.74 -5.24
N GLY A 367 -39.55 -9.00 -5.81
CA GLY A 367 -40.80 -9.12 -5.06
C GLY A 367 -41.97 -9.74 -5.81
N ASP A 368 -42.01 -9.63 -7.15
CA ASP A 368 -43.17 -10.10 -7.94
C ASP A 368 -42.80 -11.23 -8.92
N GLN A 369 -42.38 -12.38 -8.40
CA GLN A 369 -42.46 -13.63 -9.17
C GLN A 369 -43.63 -14.47 -8.65
N PRO A 370 -44.59 -14.87 -9.51
CA PRO A 370 -45.63 -15.82 -9.12
C PRO A 370 -45.00 -17.19 -8.82
N PRO A 371 -45.57 -17.96 -7.86
CA PRO A 371 -45.00 -19.24 -7.47
C PRO A 371 -45.03 -20.25 -8.63
N PRO A 372 -44.06 -21.18 -8.70
CA PRO A 372 -44.04 -22.22 -9.70
C PRO A 372 -45.24 -23.18 -9.53
N PRO A 373 -45.73 -23.78 -10.63
CA PRO A 373 -46.85 -24.72 -10.58
C PRO A 373 -46.46 -25.98 -9.80
N LYS A 374 -47.42 -26.51 -9.04
CA LYS A 374 -47.29 -27.79 -8.31
C LYS A 374 -46.91 -28.92 -9.29
N PRO A 375 -46.02 -29.85 -8.89
CA PRO A 375 -45.77 -31.05 -9.66
C PRO A 375 -47.04 -31.93 -9.71
N ALA A 376 -47.29 -32.50 -10.88
CA ALA A 376 -48.38 -33.43 -11.13
C ALA A 376 -48.14 -34.74 -10.37
N ASP A 377 -49.22 -35.24 -9.78
CA ASP A 377 -49.35 -36.58 -9.25
C ASP A 377 -49.25 -37.65 -10.37
N GLU A 378 -48.92 -38.86 -9.92
CA GLU A 378 -49.09 -40.16 -10.58
C GLU A 378 -48.07 -40.57 -11.66
N GLN A 379 -47.30 -41.62 -11.33
CA GLN A 379 -47.70 -42.97 -11.77
C GLN A 379 -47.06 -44.06 -10.89
N GLU A 380 -47.94 -44.80 -10.24
CA GLU A 380 -47.67 -46.08 -9.58
C GLU A 380 -47.10 -47.09 -10.57
N THR A 381 -45.99 -47.73 -10.22
CA THR A 381 -45.55 -48.96 -10.88
C THR A 381 -45.96 -50.17 -10.04
N GLU A 382 -47.00 -50.85 -10.53
CA GLU A 382 -47.42 -52.18 -10.08
C GLU A 382 -46.26 -53.18 -10.17
N THR A 383 -46.07 -53.93 -9.09
CA THR A 383 -45.18 -55.10 -9.03
C THR A 383 -46.01 -56.36 -9.26
N PRO A 384 -45.66 -57.26 -10.20
CA PRO A 384 -46.39 -58.51 -10.37
C PRO A 384 -45.94 -59.55 -9.33
N LYS A 385 -46.93 -60.16 -8.67
CA LYS A 385 -46.79 -61.37 -7.87
C LYS A 385 -46.45 -62.55 -8.78
N SER A 386 -45.43 -63.32 -8.41
CA SER A 386 -45.18 -64.66 -8.94
C SER A 386 -45.57 -65.70 -7.87
N ASP A 387 -46.65 -66.43 -8.15
CA ASP A 387 -46.96 -67.71 -7.52
C ASP A 387 -46.43 -68.83 -8.42
N SER A 388 -45.51 -69.66 -7.89
CA SER A 388 -45.35 -71.11 -8.15
C SER A 388 -44.21 -71.66 -7.31
#